data_AF-A0A7J8PBM6-F1
#
_entry.id   AF-A0A7J8PBM6-F1
#
_cell.length_a   1.000
_cell.length_b   1.000
_cell.length_c   1.000
_cell.angle_alpha   90.00
_cell.angle_beta   90.00
_cell.angle_gamma   90.00
#
_symmetry.space_group_name_H-M   'P 1'
#
loop_
_entity.id
_entity.type
_entity.pdbx_description
1 polymer ?
#
loop_
_entity_poly.entity_id
_entity_poly.type
_entity_poly.pdbx_seq_one_letter_code
_entity_poly.pdbx_strand_id
1 'polypeptide(L)'
;MLGHFLSFKDENDEKLSDEQIADNIIGVLFAAQDTTASVITWVLKFLHDDPQLLEAVKAEQMAIYDTNNGGKMPLTWEQTRSMPLTHRVVMESLRMASIISFTFREAVVDVEYKGKIEGA
;
A
#
# COMPACT_ATOMS: atom_id res chain seq x y z
N MET A 1 -3.74 1.44 -15.49
CA MET A 1 -2.49 0.65 -15.58
C MET A 1 -2.33 0.02 -16.95
N LEU A 2 -3.13 -1.00 -17.33
CA LEU A 2 -3.02 -1.64 -18.66
C LEU A 2 -3.02 -0.65 -19.83
N GLY A 3 -3.96 0.31 -19.84
CA GLY A 3 -3.99 1.35 -20.87
C GLY A 3 -2.71 2.19 -20.92
N HIS A 4 -2.08 2.45 -19.77
CA HIS A 4 -0.80 3.18 -19.72
C HIS A 4 0.34 2.33 -20.30
N PHE A 5 0.37 1.03 -20.03
CA PHE A 5 1.36 0.12 -20.61
C PHE A 5 1.19 -0.04 -22.12
N LEU A 6 -0.05 -0.13 -22.62
CA LEU A 6 -0.33 -0.22 -24.06
C LEU A 6 0.03 1.06 -24.82
N SER A 7 -0.06 2.22 -24.16
CA SER A 7 0.33 3.51 -24.73
C SER A 7 1.77 3.92 -24.44
N PHE A 8 2.48 3.17 -23.59
CA PHE A 8 3.82 3.52 -23.15
C PHE A 8 4.79 3.47 -24.32
N LYS A 9 5.66 4.48 -24.37
CA LYS A 9 6.82 4.54 -25.24
C LYS A 9 8.00 5.10 -24.48
N ASP A 10 9.18 4.54 -24.70
CA ASP A 10 10.41 5.04 -24.10
C ASP A 10 10.99 6.24 -24.88
N GLU A 11 12.20 6.66 -24.50
CA GLU A 11 12.93 7.77 -25.15
C GLU A 11 13.33 7.50 -26.61
N ASN A 12 13.29 6.24 -27.05
CA ASN A 12 13.58 5.79 -28.41
C ASN A 12 12.30 5.49 -29.22
N ASP A 13 11.12 5.85 -28.70
CA ASP A 13 9.79 5.52 -29.26
C ASP A 13 9.47 4.01 -29.26
N GLU A 14 10.20 3.20 -28.48
CA GLU A 14 9.98 1.76 -28.34
C GLU A 14 8.84 1.45 -27.38
N LYS A 15 7.99 0.48 -27.75
CA LYS A 15 6.87 0.01 -26.94
C LYS A 15 7.27 -1.20 -26.13
N LEU A 16 6.57 -1.42 -25.01
CA LEU A 16 6.62 -2.69 -24.30
C LEU A 16 6.07 -3.81 -25.20
N SER A 17 6.72 -4.98 -25.17
CA SER A 17 6.18 -6.20 -25.76
C SER A 17 4.98 -6.72 -24.96
N ASP A 18 4.12 -7.50 -25.60
CA ASP A 18 2.97 -8.13 -24.91
C ASP A 18 3.41 -8.99 -23.72
N GLU A 19 4.56 -9.65 -23.81
CA GLU A 19 5.17 -10.44 -22.72
C GLU A 19 5.60 -9.54 -21.56
N GLN A 20 6.31 -8.44 -21.83
CA GLN A 20 6.68 -7.47 -20.80
C GLN A 20 5.44 -6.86 -20.13
N ILE A 21 4.37 -6.59 -20.88
CA ILE A 21 3.11 -6.09 -20.32
C ILE A 21 2.49 -7.13 -19.39
N ALA A 22 2.41 -8.39 -19.82
CA ALA A 22 1.86 -9.48 -19.02
C ALA A 22 2.66 -9.68 -17.72
N ASP A 23 3.99 -9.74 -17.81
CA ASP A 23 4.87 -9.91 -16.65
C ASP A 23 4.74 -8.77 -15.65
N ASN A 24 4.68 -7.52 -16.11
CA ASN A 24 4.49 -6.37 -15.23
C ASN A 24 3.10 -6.39 -14.54
N ILE A 25 2.05 -6.83 -15.23
CA ILE A 25 0.72 -6.97 -14.64
C ILE A 25 0.74 -8.03 -13.54
N ILE A 26 1.33 -9.20 -13.83
CA ILE A 26 1.46 -10.29 -12.87
C ILE A 26 2.30 -9.83 -11.66
N GLY A 27 3.41 -9.13 -11.91
CA GLY A 27 4.27 -8.58 -10.86
C GLY A 27 3.55 -7.62 -9.92
N VAL A 28 2.71 -6.73 -10.44
CA VAL A 28 1.91 -5.82 -9.61
C VAL A 28 0.85 -6.56 -8.80
N LEU A 29 0.16 -7.54 -9.40
CA LEU A 29 -0.82 -8.35 -8.68
C LEU A 29 -0.17 -9.11 -7.53
N PHE A 30 0.97 -9.76 -7.79
CA PHE A 30 1.74 -10.47 -6.78
C PHE A 30 2.19 -9.54 -5.65
N ALA A 31 2.76 -8.37 -5.99
CA ALA A 31 3.24 -7.41 -5.00
C ALA A 31 2.11 -6.85 -4.12
N ALA A 32 0.93 -6.59 -4.69
CA ALA A 32 -0.19 -5.96 -4.00
C ALA A 32 -1.03 -6.93 -3.16
N GLN A 33 -1.09 -8.21 -3.53
CA GLN A 33 -2.01 -9.17 -2.93
C GLN A 33 -1.68 -9.48 -1.47
N ASP A 34 -0.55 -10.16 -1.24
CA ASP A 34 -0.23 -10.69 0.10
C ASP A 34 0.11 -9.56 1.08
N THR A 35 0.74 -8.49 0.60
CA THR A 35 1.07 -7.32 1.40
C THR A 35 -0.18 -6.61 1.90
N THR A 36 -1.15 -6.32 1.02
CA THR A 36 -2.39 -5.64 1.40
C THR A 36 -3.28 -6.52 2.27
N ALA A 37 -3.40 -7.81 1.95
CA ALA A 37 -4.14 -8.76 2.79
C ALA A 37 -3.58 -8.79 4.21
N SER A 38 -2.25 -8.84 4.35
CA SER A 38 -1.58 -8.82 5.65
C SER A 38 -1.85 -7.53 6.43
N VAL A 39 -1.75 -6.35 5.79
CA VAL A 39 -2.11 -5.07 6.44
C VAL A 39 -3.54 -5.11 6.98
N ILE A 40 -4.51 -5.53 6.15
CA ILE A 40 -5.91 -5.55 6.53
C ILE A 40 -6.14 -6.49 7.73
N THR A 41 -5.52 -7.68 7.73
CA THR A 41 -5.59 -8.61 8.85
C THR A 41 -5.09 -7.97 10.15
N TRP A 42 -3.96 -7.27 10.11
CA TRP A 42 -3.40 -6.59 11.28
C TRP A 42 -4.24 -5.41 11.75
N VAL A 43 -4.77 -4.59 10.82
CA VAL A 43 -5.72 -3.51 11.14
C VAL A 43 -6.93 -4.07 11.88
N LEU A 44 -7.53 -5.15 11.38
CA LEU A 44 -8.67 -5.80 12.03
C LEU A 44 -8.31 -6.35 13.40
N LYS A 45 -7.13 -6.93 13.56
CA LYS A 45 -6.65 -7.43 14.85
C LYS A 45 -6.49 -6.31 15.87
N PHE A 46 -5.83 -5.21 15.50
CA PHE A 46 -5.59 -4.09 16.41
C PHE A 46 -6.88 -3.36 16.79
N LEU A 47 -7.82 -3.21 15.84
CA LEU A 47 -9.14 -2.66 16.15
C LEU A 47 -9.98 -3.60 17.04
N HIS A 48 -9.86 -4.91 16.84
CA HIS A 48 -10.54 -5.89 17.69
C HIS A 48 -10.03 -5.84 19.15
N ASP A 49 -8.73 -5.67 19.33
CA ASP A 49 -8.09 -5.63 20.66
C ASP A 49 -8.33 -4.32 21.41
N ASP A 50 -8.67 -3.23 20.71
CA ASP A 50 -8.96 -1.92 21.30
C ASP A 50 -10.38 -1.44 20.92
N PRO A 51 -11.39 -1.76 21.75
CA PRO A 51 -12.77 -1.33 21.50
C PRO A 51 -12.94 0.20 21.45
N GLN A 52 -12.12 0.97 22.18
CA GLN A 52 -12.23 2.43 22.16
C GLN A 52 -11.76 2.99 20.82
N LEU A 53 -10.65 2.45 20.31
CA LEU A 53 -10.14 2.80 18.98
C LEU A 53 -11.14 2.38 17.89
N LEU A 54 -11.74 1.19 18.00
CA LEU A 54 -12.77 0.73 17.07
C LEU A 54 -13.97 1.69 17.02
N GLU A 55 -14.50 2.10 18.17
CA GLU A 55 -15.63 3.04 18.21
C GLU A 55 -15.24 4.43 17.66
N ALA A 56 -14.02 4.90 17.91
CA ALA A 56 -13.53 6.14 17.33
C ALA A 56 -13.41 6.08 15.79
N VAL A 57 -12.89 4.96 15.25
CA VAL A 57 -12.84 4.75 13.79
C VAL A 57 -14.25 4.64 13.21
N LYS A 58 -15.17 3.91 13.86
CA LYS A 58 -16.57 3.84 13.42
C LYS A 58 -17.22 5.21 13.39
N ALA A 59 -17.00 6.06 14.40
CA ALA A 59 -17.54 7.41 14.42
C ALA A 59 -17.06 8.24 13.22
N GLU A 60 -15.77 8.15 12.87
CA GLU A 60 -15.21 8.79 11.66
C GLU A 60 -15.88 8.26 10.38
N GLN A 61 -16.06 6.95 10.26
CA GLN A 61 -16.71 6.33 9.10
C GLN A 61 -18.21 6.67 9.01
N MET A 62 -18.91 6.74 10.14
CA MET A 62 -20.34 7.08 10.20
C MET A 62 -20.62 8.52 9.78
N ALA A 63 -19.75 9.46 10.14
CA ALA A 63 -19.87 10.84 9.66
C ALA A 63 -19.86 10.91 8.12
N ILE A 64 -18.99 10.13 7.48
CA ILE A 64 -18.93 10.04 6.01
C ILE A 64 -20.17 9.32 5.45
N TYR A 65 -20.59 8.22 6.07
CA TYR A 65 -21.80 7.49 5.69
C TYR A 65 -23.05 8.39 5.68
N ASP A 66 -23.20 9.24 6.69
CA ASP A 66 -24.31 10.17 6.81
C ASP A 66 -24.27 11.24 5.71
N THR A 67 -23.08 11.80 5.41
CA THR A 67 -22.93 12.73 4.27
C THR A 67 -23.21 12.07 2.92
N ASN A 68 -23.09 10.75 2.83
CA ASN A 68 -23.42 9.95 1.65
C ASN A 68 -24.88 9.45 1.62
N ASN A 69 -25.78 10.19 2.26
CA ASN A 69 -27.22 9.90 2.34
C ASN A 69 -27.51 8.50 2.88
N GLY A 70 -26.76 8.07 3.89
CA GLY A 70 -26.84 6.72 4.45
C GLY A 70 -26.39 5.66 3.44
N GLY A 71 -25.25 5.90 2.78
CA GLY A 71 -24.65 4.96 1.82
C GLY A 71 -25.33 4.88 0.44
N LYS A 72 -26.26 5.78 0.13
CA LYS A 72 -26.86 5.87 -1.21
C LYS A 72 -25.90 6.47 -2.24
N MET A 73 -24.94 7.27 -1.78
CA MET A 73 -23.84 7.78 -2.59
C MET A 73 -22.58 6.95 -2.34
N PRO A 74 -21.77 6.67 -3.39
CA PRO A 74 -20.52 5.96 -3.22
C PRO A 74 -19.51 6.80 -2.46
N LEU A 75 -18.58 6.12 -1.78
CA LEU A 75 -17.43 6.76 -1.16
C LEU A 75 -16.57 7.44 -2.23
N THR A 76 -16.26 8.72 -2.03
CA THR A 76 -15.40 9.47 -2.96
C THR A 76 -13.93 9.39 -2.54
N TRP A 77 -13.03 9.65 -3.49
CA TRP A 77 -11.59 9.72 -3.23
C TRP A 77 -11.19 10.89 -2.33
N GLU A 78 -11.98 11.96 -2.31
CA GLU A 78 -11.78 13.07 -1.38
C GLU A 78 -12.14 12.65 0.04
N GLN A 79 -13.23 11.90 0.21
CA GLN A 79 -13.66 11.38 1.51
C GLN A 79 -12.67 10.38 2.10
N THR A 80 -12.02 9.54 1.30
CA THR A 80 -10.97 8.63 1.82
C THR A 80 -9.77 9.40 2.36
N ARG A 81 -9.49 10.59 1.82
CA ARG A 81 -8.43 11.48 2.33
C ARG A 81 -8.87 12.27 3.57
N SER A 82 -10.16 12.37 3.85
CA SER A 82 -10.72 13.01 5.04
C SER A 82 -10.94 12.04 6.21
N MET A 83 -10.20 10.92 6.27
CA MET A 83 -10.24 9.93 7.35
C MET A 83 -8.92 9.90 8.15
N PRO A 84 -8.55 11.00 8.86
CA PRO A 84 -7.24 11.12 9.51
C PRO A 84 -7.00 10.10 10.64
N LEU A 85 -8.03 9.62 11.33
CA LEU A 85 -7.86 8.56 12.34
C LEU A 85 -7.64 7.21 11.67
N THR A 86 -8.49 6.84 10.70
CA THR A 86 -8.35 5.58 9.95
C THR A 86 -6.99 5.50 9.26
N HIS A 87 -6.52 6.60 8.67
CA HIS A 87 -5.18 6.67 8.09
C HIS A 87 -4.07 6.39 9.13
N ARG A 88 -4.16 7.00 10.33
CA ARG A 88 -3.21 6.73 11.41
C ARG A 88 -3.24 5.28 11.87
N VAL A 89 -4.41 4.65 11.94
CA VAL A 89 -4.53 3.22 12.26
C VAL A 89 -3.82 2.35 11.22
N VAL A 90 -3.98 2.64 9.93
CA VAL A 90 -3.27 1.91 8.86
C VAL A 90 -1.76 2.09 8.99
N MET A 91 -1.29 3.33 9.20
CA MET A 91 0.15 3.62 9.34
C MET A 91 0.74 2.95 10.59
N GLU A 92 0.02 2.96 11.70
CA GLU A 92 0.48 2.30 12.93
C GLU A 92 0.47 0.77 12.80
N SER A 93 -0.51 0.23 12.06
CA SER A 93 -0.54 -1.20 11.74
C SER A 93 0.66 -1.62 10.91
N LEU A 94 1.02 -0.82 9.89
CA LEU A 94 2.24 -1.02 9.09
C LEU A 94 3.51 -0.97 9.96
N ARG A 95 3.58 -0.03 10.91
CA ARG A 95 4.71 0.10 11.84
C ARG A 95 4.86 -1.11 12.76
N MET A 96 3.75 -1.64 13.29
CA MET A 96 3.75 -2.72 14.27
C MET A 96 3.86 -4.12 13.65
N ALA A 97 3.20 -4.34 12.51
CA ALA A 97 3.08 -5.67 11.90
C ALA A 97 4.32 -6.11 11.12
N SER A 98 5.18 -5.17 10.69
CA SER A 98 6.41 -5.46 9.93
C SER A 98 6.20 -6.42 8.74
N ILE A 99 5.17 -6.15 7.92
CA ILE A 99 4.68 -7.02 6.83
C ILE A 99 5.77 -7.40 5.81
N ILE A 100 6.73 -6.49 5.57
CA ILE A 100 7.95 -6.79 4.83
C ILE A 100 9.11 -6.66 5.82
N SER A 101 9.59 -7.80 6.33
CA SER A 101 10.55 -7.80 7.44
C SER A 101 11.97 -7.37 7.04
N PHE A 102 12.39 -7.64 5.80
CA PHE A 102 13.74 -7.34 5.35
C PHE A 102 13.77 -6.92 3.88
N THR A 103 14.60 -5.92 3.57
CA THR A 103 14.96 -5.55 2.20
C THR A 103 16.42 -5.91 1.98
N PHE A 104 16.67 -6.92 1.16
CA PHE A 104 18.02 -7.36 0.86
C PHE A 104 18.65 -6.50 -0.24
N ARG A 105 19.97 -6.34 -0.16
CA ARG A 105 20.82 -5.73 -1.18
C ARG A 105 22.11 -6.53 -1.27
N GLU A 106 22.65 -6.61 -2.47
CA GLU A 106 23.98 -7.17 -2.73
C GLU A 106 24.93 -6.01 -3.07
N ALA A 107 26.11 -6.01 -2.46
CA ALA A 107 27.13 -5.02 -2.76
C ALA A 107 27.78 -5.39 -4.11
N VAL A 108 27.63 -4.54 -5.12
CA VAL A 108 28.29 -4.72 -6.42
C VAL A 108 29.66 -4.06 -6.49
N VAL A 109 29.99 -3.26 -5.47
CA VAL A 109 31.25 -2.59 -5.22
C VAL A 109 31.44 -2.45 -3.71
N ASP A 110 32.67 -2.28 -3.27
CA ASP A 110 33.01 -2.02 -1.87
C ASP A 110 32.21 -0.83 -1.30
N VAL A 111 31.53 -1.04 -0.17
CA VAL A 111 30.74 -0.02 0.52
C VAL A 111 31.38 0.30 1.87
N GLU A 112 31.70 1.56 2.12
CA GLU A 112 32.08 2.00 3.46
C GLU A 112 30.83 2.24 4.32
N TYR A 113 30.68 1.45 5.38
CA TYR A 113 29.62 1.62 6.38
C TYR A 113 30.21 1.69 7.78
N LYS A 114 29.96 2.81 8.48
CA LYS A 114 30.46 3.07 9.84
C LYS A 114 31.98 2.87 9.97
N GLY A 115 32.75 3.32 8.98
CA GLY A 115 34.21 3.24 8.97
C GLY A 115 34.78 1.84 8.68
N LYS A 116 33.95 0.90 8.23
CA LYS A 116 34.35 -0.42 7.76
C LYS A 116 34.00 -0.56 6.29
N ILE A 117 34.91 -1.15 5.52
CA ILE A 117 34.65 -1.52 4.13
C ILE A 117 33.99 -2.89 4.13
N GLU A 118 32.76 -2.97 3.63
CA GLU A 118 32.06 -4.22 3.33
C GLU A 118 32.21 -4.49 1.82
N GLY A 119 32.85 -5.61 1.49
CA GLY A 119 33.19 -5.95 0.12
C GLY A 119 32.04 -6.59 -0.66
N ALA A 120 32.20 -6.61 -1.98
CA ALA A 120 31.42 -7.44 -2.90
C ALA A 120 31.77 -8.94 -2.75
#